data_AF-A0A535X666-F1
#
_entry.id   AF-A0A535X666-F1
#
_cell.length_a   1.000
_cell.length_b   1.000
_cell.length_c   1.000
_cell.angle_alpha   90.00
_cell.angle_beta   90.00
_cell.angle_gamma   90.00
#
_symmetry.space_group_name_H-M   'P 1'
#
loop_
_entity.id
_entity.type
_entity.pdbx_description
1 polymer ?
#
loop_
_entity_poly.entity_id
_entity_poly.type
_entity_poly.pdbx_seq_one_letter_code
_entity_poly.pdbx_strand_id
1 'polypeptide(L)'
;VVGWCKQPTTRDVSGGIIAALEELLEKTGVLTDRITGVMVGTMHFTNALVERQRLMPVAAIRLALPATSGLPPMIDWPADLRAAMGEHVSLLAGGHEYDGRPIAAGWSDVFRVSD
;
A
#
# COMPACT_ATOMS: atom_id res chain seq x y z
N VAL A 1 -13.86 -25.49 15.58
CA VAL A 1 -12.56 -25.54 14.86
C VAL A 1 -12.25 -27.00 14.59
N VAL A 2 -12.10 -27.40 13.33
CA VAL A 2 -11.89 -28.82 12.94
C VAL A 2 -10.42 -29.22 12.84
N GLY A 3 -9.51 -28.24 12.77
CA GLY A 3 -8.06 -28.44 12.86
C GLY A 3 -7.32 -27.11 12.85
N TRP A 4 -6.02 -27.19 13.10
CA TRP A 4 -5.10 -26.06 13.03
C TRP A 4 -3.69 -26.58 12.67
N CYS A 5 -2.89 -25.71 12.06
CA CYS A 5 -1.49 -25.98 11.72
C CYS A 5 -0.68 -24.71 12.00
N LYS A 6 0.57 -24.87 12.43
CA LYS A 6 1.53 -23.78 12.55
C LYS A 6 2.85 -24.25 11.95
N GLN A 7 3.20 -23.64 10.81
CA GLN A 7 4.49 -23.83 10.17
C GLN A 7 5.44 -22.67 10.54
N PRO A 8 6.75 -22.91 10.65
CA PRO A 8 7.74 -21.84 10.69
C PRO A 8 7.64 -20.94 9.44
N THR A 9 7.84 -19.64 9.61
CA THR A 9 7.86 -18.72 8.47
C THR A 9 9.09 -18.97 7.61
N THR A 10 8.88 -19.15 6.31
CA THR A 10 9.93 -19.42 5.31
C THR A 10 10.24 -18.17 4.47
N ARG A 11 11.41 -18.15 3.82
CA ARG A 11 11.72 -17.12 2.81
C ARG A 11 10.82 -17.23 1.57
N ASP A 12 10.56 -18.46 1.12
CA ASP A 12 9.54 -18.73 0.12
C ASP A 12 8.17 -18.75 0.80
N VAL A 13 7.50 -17.60 0.81
CA VAL A 13 6.21 -17.40 1.48
C VAL A 13 5.13 -18.30 0.87
N SER A 14 5.07 -18.40 -0.46
CA SER A 14 4.07 -19.21 -1.16
C SER A 14 4.24 -20.69 -0.84
N GLY A 15 5.46 -21.20 -0.91
CA GLY A 15 5.77 -22.59 -0.55
C GLY A 15 5.41 -22.90 0.91
N GLY A 16 5.71 -21.99 1.84
CA GLY A 16 5.36 -22.15 3.25
C GLY A 16 3.85 -22.19 3.51
N ILE A 17 3.07 -21.35 2.80
CA ILE A 17 1.60 -21.36 2.88
C ILE A 17 1.05 -22.68 2.34
N ILE A 18 1.54 -23.15 1.18
CA ILE A 18 1.10 -24.41 0.57
C ILE A 18 1.37 -25.59 1.52
N ALA A 19 2.58 -25.70 2.06
CA ALA A 19 2.95 -26.76 2.99
C ALA A 19 2.07 -26.76 4.27
N ALA A 20 1.75 -25.58 4.80
CA ALA A 20 0.87 -25.46 5.96
C ALA A 20 -0.57 -25.90 5.65
N LEU A 21 -1.08 -25.61 4.46
CA LEU A 21 -2.40 -26.02 4.01
C LEU A 21 -2.45 -27.53 3.74
N GLU A 22 -1.43 -28.10 3.11
CA GLU A 22 -1.31 -29.55 2.88
C GLU A 22 -1.34 -30.33 4.20
N GLU A 23 -0.53 -29.93 5.18
CA GLU A 23 -0.53 -30.58 6.50
C GLU A 23 -1.88 -30.42 7.22
N LEU A 24 -2.53 -29.26 7.11
CA LEU A 24 -3.84 -29.03 7.71
C LEU A 24 -4.91 -29.94 7.09
N LEU A 25 -4.92 -30.09 5.76
CA LEU A 25 -5.86 -30.96 5.06
C LEU A 25 -5.62 -32.42 5.41
N GLU A 26 -4.35 -32.86 5.46
CA GLU A 26 -3.99 -34.22 5.86
C GLU A 26 -4.44 -34.52 7.30
N LYS A 27 -4.21 -33.59 8.25
CA LYS A 27 -4.61 -33.75 9.65
C LYS A 27 -6.12 -33.79 9.86
N THR A 28 -6.88 -33.06 9.04
CA THR A 28 -8.33 -32.90 9.23
C THR A 28 -9.16 -33.85 8.38
N GLY A 29 -8.61 -34.37 7.28
CA GLY A 29 -9.34 -35.17 6.30
C GLY A 29 -10.44 -34.38 5.57
N VAL A 30 -10.44 -33.04 5.68
CA VAL A 30 -11.44 -32.20 5.03
C VAL A 30 -11.20 -32.21 3.53
N LEU A 31 -12.24 -32.57 2.77
CA LEU A 31 -12.22 -32.50 1.31
C LEU A 31 -12.23 -31.02 0.88
N THR A 32 -11.39 -30.69 -0.11
CA THR A 32 -11.23 -29.31 -0.58
C THR A 32 -12.49 -28.74 -1.21
N ASP A 33 -13.38 -29.58 -1.75
CA ASP A 33 -14.69 -29.19 -2.28
C ASP A 33 -15.67 -28.69 -1.20
N ARG A 34 -15.38 -28.95 0.08
CA ARG A 34 -16.13 -28.43 1.23
C ARG A 34 -15.66 -27.03 1.66
N ILE A 35 -14.57 -26.52 1.08
CA ILE A 35 -13.99 -25.22 1.42
C ILE A 35 -14.58 -24.17 0.49
N THR A 36 -15.43 -23.29 1.03
CA THR A 36 -16.12 -22.25 0.25
C THR A 36 -15.40 -20.90 0.25
N GLY A 37 -14.34 -20.75 1.05
CA GLY A 37 -13.59 -19.51 1.15
C GLY A 37 -12.34 -19.66 2.01
N VAL A 38 -11.37 -18.79 1.75
CA VAL A 38 -10.10 -18.71 2.49
C VAL A 38 -9.91 -17.26 2.93
N MET A 39 -9.56 -17.06 4.19
CA MET A 39 -9.13 -15.78 4.71
C MET A 39 -7.62 -15.81 4.89
N VAL A 40 -6.91 -14.91 4.21
CA VAL A 40 -5.45 -14.77 4.34
C VAL A 40 -5.16 -13.47 5.09
N GLY A 41 -4.63 -13.59 6.30
CA GLY A 41 -4.09 -12.47 7.06
C GLY A 41 -2.57 -12.57 7.09
N THR A 42 -1.85 -11.52 6.70
CA THR A 42 -0.38 -11.49 6.79
C THR A 42 0.08 -10.20 7.48
N MET A 43 1.25 -10.26 8.11
CA MET A 43 1.94 -9.08 8.64
C MET A 43 2.98 -8.52 7.66
N HIS A 44 3.00 -8.98 6.40
CA HIS A 44 4.07 -8.61 5.46
C HIS A 44 4.12 -7.09 5.23
N PHE A 45 2.97 -6.46 5.02
CA PHE A 45 2.87 -5.01 4.87
C PHE A 45 3.27 -4.26 6.15
N THR A 46 2.72 -4.65 7.30
CA THR A 46 3.02 -3.96 8.57
C THR A 46 4.49 -4.09 8.94
N ASN A 47 5.11 -5.26 8.71
CA ASN A 47 6.53 -5.45 8.97
C ASN A 47 7.39 -4.62 8.00
N ALA A 48 7.07 -4.62 6.71
CA ALA A 48 7.75 -3.76 5.73
C ALA A 48 7.65 -2.28 6.12
N LEU A 49 6.47 -1.85 6.57
CA LEU A 49 6.23 -0.49 7.04
C LEU A 49 7.05 -0.20 8.30
N VAL A 50 6.99 -1.01 9.34
CA VAL A 50 7.71 -0.79 10.61
C VAL A 50 9.24 -0.84 10.41
N GLU A 51 9.72 -1.76 9.59
CA GLU A 51 11.15 -1.95 9.31
C GLU A 51 11.72 -0.96 8.31
N ARG A 52 10.87 -0.17 7.63
CA ARG A 52 11.23 0.72 6.51
C ARG A 52 11.95 -0.01 5.37
N GLN A 53 11.61 -1.28 5.16
CA GLN A 53 12.31 -2.17 4.22
C GLN A 53 11.35 -2.79 3.23
N ARG A 54 11.87 -3.10 2.03
CA ARG A 54 11.08 -3.69 0.93
C ARG A 54 9.87 -2.81 0.56
N LEU A 55 9.99 -1.50 0.81
CA LEU A 55 9.07 -0.49 0.33
C LEU A 55 9.49 -0.08 -1.08
N MET A 56 8.52 0.11 -1.97
CA MET A 56 8.78 0.68 -3.29
C MET A 56 8.73 2.20 -3.20
N PRO A 57 9.67 2.91 -3.86
CA PRO A 57 9.54 4.35 -4.04
C PRO A 57 8.22 4.69 -4.73
N VAL A 58 7.55 5.74 -4.26
CA VAL A 58 6.28 6.23 -4.82
C VAL A 58 6.33 7.74 -5.00
N ALA A 59 5.61 8.22 -6.02
CA ALA A 59 5.40 9.64 -6.24
C ALA A 59 3.99 10.06 -5.80
N ALA A 60 3.90 11.18 -5.08
CA ALA A 60 2.66 11.85 -4.74
C ALA A 60 2.49 13.09 -5.62
N ILE A 61 1.57 13.02 -6.59
CA ILE A 61 1.19 14.13 -7.45
C ILE A 61 -0.17 14.65 -6.98
N ARG A 62 -0.24 15.93 -6.59
CA ARG A 62 -1.48 16.58 -6.11
C ARG A 62 -1.83 17.79 -6.97
N LEU A 63 -2.98 17.74 -7.63
CA LEU A 63 -3.58 18.86 -8.36
C LEU A 63 -4.41 19.72 -7.38
N ALA A 64 -3.77 20.70 -6.74
CA ALA A 64 -4.43 21.46 -5.67
C ALA A 64 -3.74 22.81 -5.34
N LEU A 65 -2.85 23.31 -6.20
CA LEU A 65 -2.31 24.65 -6.01
C LEU A 65 -3.37 25.73 -6.33
N PRO A 66 -3.43 26.82 -5.55
CA PRO A 66 -2.60 27.10 -4.37
C PRO A 66 -3.17 26.53 -3.05
N ALA A 67 -4.40 26.01 -3.05
CA ALA A 67 -5.18 25.70 -1.84
C ALA A 67 -4.48 24.79 -0.80
N THR A 68 -3.65 23.83 -1.22
CA THR A 68 -3.02 22.87 -0.29
C THR A 68 -1.50 23.01 -0.16
N SER A 69 -0.91 24.16 -0.51
CA SER A 69 0.54 24.36 -0.44
C SER A 69 1.09 24.25 0.99
N GLY A 70 0.31 24.66 2.00
CA GLY A 70 0.71 24.62 3.41
C GLY A 70 0.74 23.23 4.04
N LEU A 71 0.16 22.20 3.40
CA LEU A 71 0.10 20.83 3.91
C LEU A 71 0.47 19.83 2.79
N PRO A 72 1.75 19.75 2.39
CA PRO A 72 2.18 18.85 1.32
C PRO A 72 1.96 17.38 1.69
N PRO A 73 1.92 16.47 0.69
CA PRO A 73 1.98 15.03 0.95
C PRO A 73 3.13 14.66 1.90
N MET A 74 2.89 13.63 2.73
CA MET A 74 3.86 13.14 3.72
C MET A 74 4.21 14.14 4.84
N ILE A 75 3.37 15.18 5.05
CA ILE A 75 3.51 16.03 6.24
C ILE A 75 3.40 15.20 7.52
N ASP A 76 4.24 15.52 8.49
CA ASP A 76 4.39 14.83 9.78
C ASP A 76 4.78 13.34 9.67
N TRP A 77 5.20 12.86 8.50
CA TRP A 77 5.75 11.53 8.39
C TRP A 77 7.14 11.47 9.03
N PRO A 78 7.48 10.35 9.71
CA PRO A 78 8.85 10.09 10.13
C PRO A 78 9.84 10.22 8.97
N ALA A 79 10.96 10.91 9.20
CA ALA A 79 11.93 11.22 8.13
C ALA A 79 12.50 9.96 7.45
N ASP A 80 12.71 8.89 8.22
CA ASP A 80 13.14 7.58 7.76
C ASP A 80 12.10 6.93 6.81
N LEU A 81 10.82 7.07 7.12
CA LEU A 81 9.75 6.55 6.26
C LEU A 81 9.63 7.37 4.97
N ARG A 82 9.74 8.69 5.05
CA ARG A 82 9.68 9.57 3.88
C ARG A 82 10.82 9.25 2.90
N ALA A 83 12.04 9.08 3.43
CA ALA A 83 13.20 8.68 2.65
C ALA A 83 13.03 7.29 2.00
N ALA A 84 12.51 6.30 2.75
CA ALA A 84 12.26 4.96 2.20
C ALA A 84 11.21 4.94 1.07
N MET A 85 10.33 5.95 1.02
CA MET A 85 9.28 6.10 0.01
C MET A 85 9.70 6.96 -1.19
N GLY A 86 10.90 7.56 -1.19
CA GLY A 86 11.49 8.26 -2.33
C GLY A 86 11.31 9.79 -2.37
N GLU A 87 10.57 10.39 -1.42
CA GLU A 87 10.35 11.85 -1.30
C GLU A 87 9.88 12.54 -2.60
N HIS A 88 9.29 11.80 -3.54
CA HIS A 88 8.84 12.34 -4.82
C HIS A 88 7.48 13.02 -4.65
N VAL A 89 7.47 14.34 -4.48
CA VAL A 89 6.26 15.14 -4.27
C VAL A 89 6.16 16.21 -5.34
N SER A 90 4.99 16.34 -5.97
CA SER A 90 4.69 17.42 -6.90
C SER A 90 3.30 17.99 -6.63
N LEU A 91 3.25 19.28 -6.31
CA LEU A 91 2.01 20.03 -6.25
C LEU A 91 1.88 20.82 -7.56
N LEU A 92 0.72 20.69 -8.17
CA LEU A 92 0.40 21.22 -9.48
C LEU A 92 -0.86 22.06 -9.38
N ALA A 93 -0.97 23.11 -10.19
CA ALA A 93 -2.26 23.74 -10.41
C ALA A 93 -3.16 22.75 -11.19
N GLY A 94 -4.48 22.80 -11.02
CA GLY A 94 -5.39 21.96 -11.79
C GLY A 94 -6.33 21.12 -10.95
N GLY A 95 -7.14 20.32 -11.63
CA GLY A 95 -8.34 19.73 -11.05
C GLY A 95 -9.51 20.72 -11.10
N HIS A 96 -10.53 20.43 -10.31
CA HIS A 96 -11.73 21.26 -10.18
C HIS A 96 -12.03 21.50 -8.71
N GLU A 97 -12.60 22.67 -8.44
CA GLU A 97 -13.25 22.97 -7.17
C GLU A 97 -14.44 22.02 -6.95
N TYR A 98 -14.95 21.97 -5.72
CA TYR A 98 -16.09 21.13 -5.35
C TYR A 98 -17.36 21.42 -6.17
N ASP A 99 -17.47 22.64 -6.73
CA ASP A 99 -18.58 23.09 -7.57
C ASP A 99 -18.34 22.86 -9.07
N GLY A 100 -17.23 22.22 -9.43
CA GLY A 100 -16.87 21.90 -10.81
C GLY A 100 -16.18 23.03 -11.57
N ARG A 101 -15.89 24.19 -10.95
CA ARG A 101 -15.05 25.22 -11.58
C ARG A 101 -13.61 24.71 -11.72
N PRO A 102 -12.94 24.89 -12.87
CA PRO A 102 -11.56 24.45 -13.04
C PRO A 102 -10.59 25.29 -12.21
N ILE A 103 -9.61 24.63 -11.57
CA ILE A 103 -8.54 25.29 -10.80
C ILE A 103 -7.48 25.88 -11.74
N ALA A 104 -7.29 25.29 -12.92
CA ALA A 104 -6.38 25.75 -13.97
C ALA A 104 -7.09 25.82 -15.32
N ALA A 105 -6.75 26.81 -16.15
CA ALA A 105 -7.41 27.05 -17.43
C ALA A 105 -7.04 26.00 -18.51
N GLY A 106 -5.92 25.30 -18.38
CA GLY A 106 -5.51 24.23 -19.29
C GLY A 106 -4.31 23.42 -18.81
N TRP A 107 -3.98 22.34 -19.53
CA TRP A 107 -2.88 21.42 -19.18
C TRP A 107 -1.50 22.09 -19.07
N SER A 108 -1.25 23.17 -19.84
CA SER A 108 -0.02 23.95 -19.74
C SER A 108 0.15 24.65 -18.40
N ASP A 109 -0.95 25.02 -17.74
CA ASP A 109 -0.92 25.63 -16.41
C ASP A 109 -0.79 24.59 -15.30
N VAL A 110 -1.14 23.32 -15.58
CA VAL A 110 -1.07 22.22 -14.62
C VAL A 110 0.36 21.91 -14.22
N PHE A 111 1.29 21.86 -15.17
CA PHE A 111 2.68 21.44 -14.92
C PHE A 111 3.58 22.52 -14.29
N ARG A 112 3.04 23.66 -13.85
CA ARG A 112 3.82 24.64 -13.07
C ARG A 112 3.93 24.16 -11.63
N VAL A 113 5.04 23.49 -11.31
CA VAL A 113 5.44 23.19 -9.93
C VAL A 113 5.89 24.50 -9.28
N SER A 114 5.41 24.79 -8.07
CA SER A 114 5.96 25.87 -7.25
C SER A 114 7.29 25.39 -6.64
N ASP A 115 8.39 26.05 -7.02
CA ASP A 115 9.72 25.89 -6.40
C ASP A 115 9.71 26.19 -4.89
#